data_AF-A0A2N5ZZJ6-F1
#
_entry.id   AF-A0A2N5ZZJ6-F1
#
_cell.length_a   1.000
_cell.length_b   1.000
_cell.length_c   1.000
_cell.angle_alpha   90.00
_cell.angle_beta   90.00
_cell.angle_gamma   90.00
#
_symmetry.space_group_name_H-M   'P 1'
#
loop_
_entity.id
_entity.type
_entity.pdbx_description
1 polymer ?
#
loop_
_entity_poly.entity_id
_entity_poly.type
_entity_poly.pdbx_seq_one_letter_code
_entity_poly.pdbx_strand_id
1 'polypeptide(L)'
;MKNYRAVGIMSGTSLDGLDIVLCNFTYNNVWSFQIEKSLTIKYSKDWQTKLSSAPSLSGYELTLLDKEYGRFIGNSVKDFLTNCTSPIDVIASHGHTVFHQPNKKLTLQIGNGQEIAIATGIKTICNFRSLDVALGGQGAPLVPVGDQFLFPEYDFCMNIGGFANISFDDKGKRVAYDIGPANIVLNYLANKLGHPIDKNGALGFLGKSDDQLLNELNSLSYYSLNRPKSLGKEWLEQIFLPILNRSNLSIHNQLKTVYEHI
;
A
#
# COMPACT_ATOMS: atom_id res chain seq x y z
N MET A 1 30.12 -9.97 6.67
CA MET A 1 29.26 -9.10 5.85
C MET A 1 28.60 -9.96 4.78
N LYS A 2 27.27 -9.97 4.70
CA LYS A 2 26.52 -10.67 3.65
C LYS A 2 25.81 -9.63 2.79
N ASN A 3 25.83 -9.81 1.46
CA ASN A 3 25.16 -8.92 0.52
C ASN A 3 24.09 -9.71 -0.23
N TYR A 4 22.95 -9.07 -0.47
CA TYR A 4 21.83 -9.65 -1.19
C TYR A 4 21.26 -8.62 -2.15
N ARG A 5 21.23 -8.93 -3.44
CA ARG A 5 20.57 -8.11 -4.46
C ARG A 5 19.20 -8.67 -4.73
N ALA A 6 18.18 -7.91 -4.38
CA ALA A 6 16.80 -8.35 -4.42
C ALA A 6 15.94 -7.39 -5.24
N VAL A 7 15.04 -7.96 -6.04
CA VAL A 7 13.99 -7.20 -6.73
C VAL A 7 12.71 -7.27 -5.92
N GLY A 8 12.20 -6.13 -5.48
CA GLY A 8 10.88 -5.99 -4.86
C GLY A 8 9.82 -5.64 -5.91
N ILE A 9 8.65 -6.27 -5.80
CA ILE A 9 7.53 -6.05 -6.72
C ILE A 9 6.25 -5.79 -5.93
N MET A 10 5.56 -4.71 -6.28
CA MET A 10 4.28 -4.34 -5.65
C MET A 10 3.26 -3.91 -6.70
N SER A 11 2.03 -4.40 -6.56
CA SER A 11 0.85 -3.88 -7.25
C SER A 11 -0.23 -3.55 -6.24
N GLY A 12 -0.49 -2.26 -6.07
CA GLY A 12 -1.53 -1.75 -5.19
C GLY A 12 -2.94 -1.96 -5.77
N THR A 13 -3.94 -1.92 -4.89
CA THR A 13 -5.35 -1.94 -5.28
C THR A 13 -5.81 -0.64 -5.95
N SER A 14 -4.96 0.40 -5.99
CA SER A 14 -5.22 1.64 -6.70
C SER A 14 -5.16 1.50 -8.23
N LEU A 15 -4.58 0.39 -8.74
CA LEU A 15 -4.46 0.10 -10.17
C LEU A 15 -3.64 1.14 -10.95
N ASP A 16 -2.77 1.89 -10.26
CA ASP A 16 -1.91 2.90 -10.87
C ASP A 16 -0.78 2.28 -11.70
N GLY A 17 -0.27 1.12 -11.27
CA GLY A 17 0.80 0.42 -11.97
C GLY A 17 1.44 -0.73 -11.20
N LEU A 18 2.51 -1.26 -11.80
CA LEU A 18 3.42 -2.23 -11.21
C LEU A 18 4.71 -1.52 -10.77
N ASP A 19 4.96 -1.47 -9.48
CA ASP A 19 6.20 -0.96 -8.92
C ASP A 19 7.25 -2.06 -8.88
N ILE A 20 8.45 -1.75 -9.36
CA ILE A 20 9.61 -2.63 -9.36
C ILE A 20 10.80 -1.85 -8.80
N VAL A 21 11.46 -2.42 -7.80
CA VAL A 21 12.67 -1.85 -7.20
C VAL A 21 13.77 -2.90 -7.14
N LEU A 22 14.99 -2.52 -7.49
CA LEU A 22 16.19 -3.30 -7.26
C LEU A 22 16.96 -2.68 -6.10
N CYS A 23 17.16 -3.45 -5.04
CA CYS A 23 17.89 -3.04 -3.86
C CYS A 23 19.10 -3.96 -3.62
N ASN A 24 20.20 -3.37 -3.15
CA ASN A 24 21.29 -4.10 -2.53
C ASN A 24 21.14 -3.99 -1.01
N PHE A 25 21.01 -5.13 -0.34
CA PHE A 25 20.94 -5.24 1.10
C PHE A 25 22.26 -5.76 1.65
N THR A 26 22.75 -5.14 2.71
CA THR A 26 23.96 -5.54 3.41
C THR A 26 23.62 -5.86 4.85
N TYR A 27 24.10 -7.00 5.34
CA TYR A 27 24.02 -7.35 6.75
C TYR A 27 25.41 -7.36 7.40
N ASN A 28 25.57 -6.52 8.42
CA ASN A 28 26.73 -6.45 9.29
C ASN A 28 26.30 -6.14 10.73
N ASN A 29 25.65 -7.12 11.39
CA ASN A 29 24.92 -7.00 12.66
C ASN A 29 23.65 -6.12 12.61
N VAL A 30 23.66 -5.10 11.76
CA VAL A 30 22.50 -4.28 11.40
C VAL A 30 22.28 -4.43 9.89
N TRP A 31 21.03 -4.35 9.46
CA TRP A 31 20.70 -4.30 8.04
C TRP A 31 20.86 -2.87 7.52
N SER A 32 21.44 -2.73 6.33
CA SER A 32 21.41 -1.51 5.55
C SER A 32 21.02 -1.83 4.12
N PHE A 33 20.55 -0.84 3.38
CA PHE A 33 20.14 -1.02 1.99
C PHE A 33 20.53 0.16 1.13
N GLN A 34 20.63 -0.09 -0.17
CA GLN A 34 20.74 0.92 -1.20
C GLN A 34 19.77 0.57 -2.34
N ILE A 35 18.99 1.56 -2.77
CA ILE A 35 18.18 1.42 -3.98
C ILE A 35 19.10 1.65 -5.18
N GLU A 36 19.26 0.64 -6.03
CA GLU A 36 20.05 0.75 -7.25
C GLU A 36 19.22 1.27 -8.42
N LYS A 37 17.97 0.82 -8.52
CA LYS A 37 17.06 1.16 -9.62
C LYS A 37 15.62 1.03 -9.14
N SER A 38 14.73 1.89 -9.62
CA SER A 38 13.29 1.79 -9.38
C SER A 38 12.51 2.21 -10.61
N LEU A 39 11.34 1.61 -10.83
CA LEU A 39 10.44 1.92 -11.93
C LEU A 39 9.00 1.63 -11.52
N THR A 40 8.08 2.51 -11.92
CA THR A 40 6.64 2.23 -11.91
C THR A 40 6.16 2.10 -13.34
N ILE A 41 5.65 0.92 -13.70
CA ILE A 41 5.02 0.68 -15.01
C ILE A 41 3.54 0.94 -14.87
N LYS A 42 3.05 2.01 -15.54
CA LYS A 42 1.62 2.31 -15.55
C LYS A 42 0.83 1.19 -16.20
N TYR A 43 -0.29 0.80 -15.58
CA TYR A 43 -1.17 -0.18 -16.21
C TYR A 43 -1.86 0.38 -17.44
N SER A 44 -1.99 -0.48 -18.45
CA SER A 44 -2.90 -0.23 -19.56
C SER A 44 -4.36 -0.31 -19.07
N LYS A 45 -5.29 0.26 -19.84
CA LYS A 45 -6.73 0.14 -19.56
C LYS A 45 -7.19 -1.33 -19.49
N ASP A 46 -6.57 -2.20 -20.29
CA ASP A 46 -6.82 -3.64 -20.26
C ASP A 46 -6.43 -4.25 -18.90
N TRP A 47 -5.22 -3.97 -18.41
CA TRP A 47 -4.79 -4.45 -17.09
C TRP A 47 -5.64 -3.90 -15.94
N GLN A 48 -6.01 -2.62 -16.00
CA GLN A 48 -6.92 -2.02 -15.03
C GLN A 48 -8.26 -2.76 -15.00
N THR A 49 -8.82 -3.08 -16.17
CA THR A 49 -10.08 -3.81 -16.30
C THR A 49 -9.96 -5.26 -15.78
N LYS A 50 -8.89 -5.98 -16.16
CA LYS A 50 -8.66 -7.37 -15.72
C LYS A 50 -8.49 -7.46 -14.21
N LEU A 51 -7.63 -6.62 -13.63
CA LEU A 51 -7.36 -6.63 -12.19
C LEU A 51 -8.56 -6.14 -11.36
N SER A 52 -9.26 -5.09 -11.80
CA SER A 52 -10.45 -4.59 -11.08
C SER A 52 -11.61 -5.60 -11.05
N SER A 53 -11.77 -6.40 -12.10
CA SER A 53 -12.83 -7.42 -12.20
C SER A 53 -12.47 -8.75 -11.54
N ALA A 54 -11.20 -8.94 -11.15
CA ALA A 54 -10.69 -10.19 -10.58
C ALA A 54 -11.53 -10.76 -9.40
N PRO A 55 -12.06 -9.95 -8.46
CA PRO A 55 -12.89 -10.48 -7.36
C PRO A 55 -14.20 -11.14 -7.80
N SER A 56 -14.67 -10.86 -9.01
CA SER A 56 -15.93 -11.36 -9.57
C SER A 56 -15.75 -12.51 -10.56
N LEU A 57 -14.50 -12.89 -10.86
CA LEU A 57 -14.20 -13.97 -11.80
C LEU A 57 -14.53 -15.35 -11.22
N SER A 58 -14.85 -16.30 -12.09
CA SER A 58 -14.92 -17.71 -11.70
C SER A 58 -13.54 -18.22 -11.26
N GLY A 59 -13.49 -19.32 -10.50
CA GLY A 59 -12.21 -19.92 -10.09
C GLY A 59 -11.30 -20.30 -11.27
N TYR A 60 -11.89 -20.71 -12.40
CA TYR A 60 -11.14 -21.00 -13.63
C TYR A 60 -10.52 -19.73 -14.22
N GLU A 61 -11.31 -18.68 -14.41
CA GLU A 61 -10.83 -17.41 -14.99
C GLU A 61 -9.81 -16.72 -14.09
N LEU A 62 -10.01 -16.76 -12.77
CA LEU A 62 -9.06 -16.21 -11.81
C LEU A 62 -7.72 -16.96 -11.85
N THR A 63 -7.74 -18.28 -12.03
CA THR A 63 -6.53 -19.08 -12.20
C THR A 63 -5.80 -18.76 -13.50
N LEU A 64 -6.53 -18.46 -14.59
CA LEU A 64 -5.92 -17.99 -15.83
C LEU A 64 -5.29 -16.61 -15.64
N LEU A 65 -6.00 -15.70 -14.98
CA LEU A 65 -5.50 -14.35 -14.71
C LEU A 65 -4.26 -14.37 -13.80
N ASP A 66 -4.20 -15.26 -12.80
CA ASP A 66 -3.01 -15.44 -11.95
C ASP A 66 -1.75 -15.75 -12.77
N LYS A 67 -1.87 -16.67 -13.73
CA LYS A 67 -0.76 -17.03 -14.64
C LYS A 67 -0.44 -15.93 -15.64
N GLU A 68 -1.46 -15.32 -16.25
CA GLU A 68 -1.29 -14.20 -17.18
C GLU A 68 -0.55 -13.05 -16.51
N TYR A 69 -0.97 -12.69 -15.30
CA TYR A 69 -0.39 -11.60 -14.54
C TYR A 69 1.03 -11.95 -14.03
N GLY A 70 1.27 -13.20 -13.62
CA GLY A 70 2.63 -13.68 -13.30
C GLY A 70 3.60 -13.54 -14.49
N ARG A 71 3.17 -13.88 -15.70
CA ARG A 71 3.97 -13.69 -16.93
C ARG A 71 4.22 -12.22 -17.24
N PHE A 72 3.20 -11.37 -17.07
CA PHE A 72 3.34 -9.92 -17.22
C PHE A 72 4.38 -9.34 -16.25
N ILE A 73 4.33 -9.74 -14.97
CA ILE A 73 5.32 -9.34 -13.97
C ILE A 73 6.71 -9.83 -14.36
N GLY A 74 6.84 -11.13 -14.70
CA GLY A 74 8.13 -11.73 -15.05
C GLY A 74 8.81 -11.04 -16.25
N ASN A 75 8.04 -10.77 -17.31
CA ASN A 75 8.54 -10.03 -18.46
C ASN A 75 8.92 -8.58 -18.10
N SER A 76 8.08 -7.91 -17.29
CA SER A 76 8.36 -6.55 -16.82
C SER A 76 9.66 -6.46 -16.01
N VAL A 77 9.93 -7.46 -15.16
CA VAL A 77 11.19 -7.57 -14.40
C VAL A 77 12.37 -7.81 -15.33
N LYS A 78 12.23 -8.70 -16.32
CA LYS A 78 13.28 -8.97 -17.31
C LYS A 78 13.65 -7.70 -18.07
N ASP A 79 12.66 -6.94 -18.53
CA ASP A 79 12.87 -5.67 -19.22
C ASP A 79 13.50 -4.64 -18.29
N PHE A 80 13.02 -4.54 -17.04
CA PHE A 80 13.58 -3.66 -16.02
C PHE A 80 15.04 -3.97 -15.70
N LEU A 81 15.44 -5.25 -15.72
CA LEU A 81 16.81 -5.69 -15.47
C LEU A 81 17.71 -5.64 -16.73
N THR A 82 17.22 -5.13 -17.85
CA THR A 82 18.07 -4.92 -19.04
C THR A 82 19.28 -4.07 -18.68
N ASN A 83 20.47 -4.52 -19.08
CA ASN A 83 21.79 -3.95 -18.77
C ASN A 83 22.26 -4.11 -17.31
N CYS A 84 21.51 -4.80 -16.45
CA CYS A 84 22.02 -5.20 -15.13
C CYS A 84 22.91 -6.45 -15.29
N THR A 85 24.22 -6.27 -15.15
CA THR A 85 25.21 -7.35 -15.34
C THR A 85 25.47 -8.16 -14.07
N SER A 86 25.24 -7.57 -12.90
CA SER A 86 25.45 -8.25 -11.63
C SER A 86 24.27 -9.20 -11.31
N PRO A 87 24.54 -10.36 -10.69
CA PRO A 87 23.52 -11.35 -10.39
C PRO A 87 22.47 -10.84 -9.39
N ILE A 88 21.24 -11.31 -9.55
CA ILE A 88 20.12 -11.05 -8.66
C ILE A 88 19.84 -12.32 -7.87
N ASP A 89 19.82 -12.22 -6.54
CA ASP A 89 19.66 -13.37 -5.66
C ASP A 89 18.20 -13.83 -5.57
N VAL A 90 17.28 -12.85 -5.56
CA VAL A 90 15.87 -13.12 -5.29
C VAL A 90 14.94 -12.04 -5.86
N ILE A 91 13.75 -12.48 -6.25
CA ILE A 91 12.59 -11.63 -6.48
C ILE A 91 11.61 -11.82 -5.32
N ALA A 92 11.18 -10.74 -4.70
CA ALA A 92 10.13 -10.71 -3.68
C ALA A 92 8.87 -10.06 -4.29
N SER A 93 7.87 -10.86 -4.62
CA SER A 93 6.65 -10.39 -5.29
C SER A 93 5.43 -10.45 -4.36
N HIS A 94 4.89 -9.28 -4.03
CA HIS A 94 3.59 -9.20 -3.37
C HIS A 94 2.45 -9.70 -4.28
N GLY A 95 2.56 -9.41 -5.58
CA GLY A 95 1.47 -9.60 -6.55
C GLY A 95 0.39 -8.53 -6.42
N HIS A 96 -0.82 -8.86 -6.85
CA HIS A 96 -2.01 -8.00 -6.79
C HIS A 96 -3.06 -8.62 -5.86
N THR A 97 -3.58 -7.86 -4.90
CA THR A 97 -4.58 -8.39 -3.95
C THR A 97 -5.97 -8.46 -4.60
N VAL A 98 -6.56 -9.66 -4.59
CA VAL A 98 -7.93 -9.91 -5.06
C VAL A 98 -8.90 -10.01 -3.89
N PHE A 99 -8.52 -10.76 -2.85
CA PHE A 99 -9.33 -10.90 -1.64
C PHE A 99 -8.48 -10.62 -0.39
N HIS A 100 -9.10 -9.96 0.59
CA HIS A 100 -8.49 -9.76 1.90
C HIS A 100 -9.59 -9.70 2.97
N GLN A 101 -9.83 -10.85 3.61
CA GLN A 101 -10.85 -11.05 4.66
C GLN A 101 -10.21 -11.88 5.80
N PRO A 102 -9.29 -11.29 6.58
CA PRO A 102 -8.55 -12.00 7.63
C PRO A 102 -9.46 -12.58 8.72
N ASN A 103 -10.62 -11.96 8.98
CA ASN A 103 -11.66 -12.51 9.87
C ASN A 103 -12.19 -13.89 9.40
N LYS A 104 -12.12 -14.18 8.11
CA LYS A 104 -12.45 -15.48 7.50
C LYS A 104 -11.20 -16.33 7.22
N LYS A 105 -10.02 -15.90 7.71
CA LYS A 105 -8.71 -16.45 7.37
C LYS A 105 -8.44 -16.54 5.87
N LEU A 106 -8.96 -15.57 5.11
CA LEU A 106 -8.87 -15.55 3.65
C LEU A 106 -8.04 -14.36 3.19
N THR A 107 -6.99 -14.61 2.42
CA THR A 107 -6.27 -13.61 1.64
C THR A 107 -5.85 -14.24 0.33
N LEU A 108 -5.93 -13.50 -0.77
CA LEU A 108 -5.48 -13.95 -2.08
C LEU A 108 -4.76 -12.82 -2.80
N GLN A 109 -3.51 -13.10 -3.15
CA GLN A 109 -2.71 -12.28 -4.05
C GLN A 109 -2.44 -13.09 -5.32
N ILE A 110 -2.78 -12.53 -6.47
CA ILE A 110 -2.48 -13.11 -7.79
C ILE A 110 -1.18 -12.53 -8.36
N GLY A 111 -0.57 -13.22 -9.31
CA GLY A 111 0.77 -12.92 -9.83
C GLY A 111 1.66 -14.14 -9.62
N ASN A 112 1.40 -15.17 -10.41
CA ASN A 112 1.95 -16.49 -10.20
C ASN A 112 3.49 -16.49 -10.09
N GLY A 113 4.02 -16.87 -8.93
CA GLY A 113 5.46 -16.85 -8.67
C GLY A 113 6.28 -17.80 -9.55
N GLN A 114 5.69 -18.90 -10.04
CA GLN A 114 6.37 -19.83 -10.95
C GLN A 114 6.54 -19.20 -12.32
N GLU A 115 5.52 -18.51 -12.84
CA GLU A 115 5.62 -17.77 -14.11
C GLU A 115 6.69 -16.67 -14.03
N ILE A 116 6.78 -15.95 -12.90
CA ILE A 116 7.83 -14.94 -12.67
C ILE A 116 9.22 -15.60 -12.68
N ALA A 117 9.39 -16.71 -11.94
CA ALA A 117 10.66 -17.41 -11.87
C ALA A 117 11.09 -17.99 -13.23
N ILE A 118 10.16 -18.54 -14.02
CA ILE A 118 10.43 -19.08 -15.36
C ILE A 118 10.85 -17.96 -16.31
N ALA A 119 10.13 -16.83 -16.31
CA ALA A 119 10.41 -15.72 -17.22
C ALA A 119 11.78 -15.05 -16.93
N THR A 120 12.18 -15.00 -15.65
CA THR A 120 13.38 -14.29 -15.20
C THR A 120 14.59 -15.19 -14.97
N GLY A 121 14.39 -16.49 -14.72
CA GLY A 121 15.43 -17.40 -14.26
C GLY A 121 15.88 -17.14 -12.82
N ILE A 122 15.18 -16.30 -12.05
CA ILE A 122 15.56 -15.87 -10.70
C ILE A 122 14.62 -16.50 -9.68
N LYS A 123 15.18 -16.92 -8.53
CA LYS A 123 14.39 -17.43 -7.40
C LYS A 123 13.34 -16.40 -6.99
N THR A 124 12.08 -16.80 -6.99
CA THR A 124 10.96 -15.91 -6.64
C THR A 124 10.32 -16.36 -5.32
N ILE A 125 10.15 -15.41 -4.39
CA ILE A 125 9.40 -15.55 -3.14
C ILE A 125 8.14 -14.70 -3.28
N CYS A 126 6.98 -15.28 -2.96
CA CYS A 126 5.68 -14.62 -3.04
C CYS A 126 4.76 -15.11 -1.90
N ASN A 127 3.51 -14.63 -1.89
CA ASN A 127 2.48 -15.06 -0.94
C ASN A 127 2.79 -14.74 0.54
N PHE A 128 3.29 -13.52 0.81
CA PHE A 128 3.73 -13.10 2.14
C PHE A 128 2.61 -13.04 3.20
N ARG A 129 1.36 -12.84 2.79
CA ARG A 129 0.24 -12.60 3.71
C ARG A 129 -0.40 -13.87 4.24
N SER A 130 -0.42 -14.95 3.45
CA SER A 130 -1.22 -16.14 3.77
C SER A 130 -0.80 -16.83 5.06
N LEU A 131 0.50 -16.89 5.35
CA LEU A 131 0.99 -17.51 6.58
C LEU A 131 0.52 -16.74 7.82
N ASP A 132 0.64 -15.42 7.82
CA ASP A 132 0.19 -14.58 8.93
C ASP A 132 -1.32 -14.72 9.17
N VAL A 133 -2.12 -14.67 8.10
CA VAL A 133 -3.58 -14.87 8.17
C VAL A 133 -3.95 -16.27 8.68
N ALA A 134 -3.24 -17.32 8.25
CA ALA A 134 -3.47 -18.69 8.71
C ALA A 134 -3.19 -18.85 10.22
N LEU A 135 -2.19 -18.15 10.73
CA LEU A 135 -1.82 -18.10 12.16
C LEU A 135 -2.73 -17.17 12.99
N GLY A 136 -3.74 -16.54 12.38
CA GLY A 136 -4.69 -15.65 13.06
C GLY A 136 -4.30 -14.17 13.08
N GLY A 137 -3.22 -13.80 12.39
CA GLY A 137 -2.85 -12.42 12.12
C GLY A 137 -3.77 -11.76 11.08
N GLN A 138 -3.54 -10.47 10.81
CA GLN A 138 -4.33 -9.69 9.86
C GLN A 138 -3.83 -9.82 8.42
N GLY A 139 -2.61 -10.31 8.20
CA GLY A 139 -1.94 -10.31 6.89
C GLY A 139 -1.48 -8.93 6.42
N ALA A 140 -1.68 -7.89 7.23
CA ALA A 140 -1.38 -6.49 6.93
C ALA A 140 -1.41 -5.64 8.22
N PRO A 141 -0.64 -4.54 8.29
CA PRO A 141 0.53 -4.23 7.45
C PRO A 141 1.72 -5.13 7.80
N LEU A 142 2.49 -5.58 6.80
CA LEU A 142 3.73 -6.37 7.00
C LEU A 142 4.99 -5.48 7.08
N VAL A 143 4.85 -4.21 6.67
CA VAL A 143 5.91 -3.20 6.65
C VAL A 143 6.59 -2.97 8.01
N PRO A 144 5.92 -3.01 9.17
CA PRO A 144 6.55 -2.73 10.47
C PRO A 144 7.80 -3.56 10.80
N VAL A 145 7.89 -4.79 10.28
CA VAL A 145 9.08 -5.65 10.44
C VAL A 145 10.24 -5.11 9.60
N GLY A 146 9.96 -4.66 8.37
CA GLY A 146 10.92 -3.94 7.53
C GLY A 146 11.40 -2.67 8.20
N ASP A 147 10.49 -1.88 8.77
CA ASP A 147 10.82 -0.67 9.50
C ASP A 147 11.82 -0.94 10.64
N GLN A 148 11.70 -2.09 11.30
CA GLN A 148 12.54 -2.42 12.47
C GLN A 148 13.97 -2.70 12.07
N PHE A 149 14.13 -3.37 10.93
CA PHE A 149 15.44 -3.79 10.46
C PHE A 149 16.12 -2.72 9.61
N LEU A 150 15.36 -1.97 8.82
CA LEU A 150 15.90 -1.05 7.81
C LEU A 150 15.96 0.41 8.26
N PHE A 151 15.18 0.77 9.29
CA PHE A 151 15.10 2.14 9.84
C PHE A 151 15.28 2.17 11.37
N PRO A 152 16.25 1.43 11.95
CA PRO A 152 16.41 1.32 13.41
C PRO A 152 16.78 2.63 14.09
N GLU A 153 17.24 3.64 13.35
CA GLU A 153 17.57 4.97 13.84
C GLU A 153 16.35 5.87 14.08
N TYR A 154 15.17 5.48 13.62
CA TYR A 154 13.93 6.24 13.79
C TYR A 154 13.03 5.59 14.84
N ASP A 155 12.54 6.40 15.77
CA ASP A 155 11.59 5.95 16.80
C ASP A 155 10.22 5.57 16.19
N PHE A 156 9.81 6.29 15.14
CA PHE A 156 8.51 6.12 14.47
C PHE A 156 8.68 6.14 12.95
N CYS A 157 8.00 5.22 12.26
CA CYS A 157 7.81 5.25 10.82
C CYS A 157 6.34 5.55 10.51
N MET A 158 6.08 6.54 9.67
CA MET A 158 4.73 6.95 9.30
C MET A 158 4.55 6.86 7.79
N ASN A 159 3.49 6.19 7.36
CA ASN A 159 3.07 6.15 5.96
C ASN A 159 1.75 6.92 5.81
N ILE A 160 1.75 7.94 4.95
CA ILE A 160 0.57 8.74 4.63
C ILE A 160 0.02 8.27 3.27
N GLY A 161 -0.65 7.13 3.28
CA GLY A 161 -1.32 6.56 2.10
C GLY A 161 -2.75 7.09 1.96
N GLY A 162 -3.65 6.23 1.47
CA GLY A 162 -5.09 6.49 1.58
C GLY A 162 -5.51 6.68 3.03
N PHE A 163 -5.02 5.81 3.92
CA PHE A 163 -5.02 5.99 5.37
C PHE A 163 -3.59 6.26 5.85
N ALA A 164 -3.46 7.09 6.89
CA ALA A 164 -2.20 7.25 7.60
C ALA A 164 -2.02 6.10 8.59
N ASN A 165 -0.83 5.50 8.62
CA ASN A 165 -0.48 4.48 9.60
C ASN A 165 0.91 4.73 10.18
N ILE A 166 1.11 4.24 11.39
CA ILE A 166 2.36 4.40 12.14
C ILE A 166 2.86 3.05 12.61
N SER A 167 4.19 2.90 12.65
CA SER A 167 4.88 1.78 13.27
C SER A 167 6.00 2.30 14.20
N PHE A 168 6.19 1.66 15.35
CA PHE A 168 7.23 2.01 16.32
C PHE A 168 7.49 0.87 17.30
N ASP A 169 8.60 0.94 18.04
CA ASP A 169 8.90 0.02 19.13
C ASP A 169 8.30 0.53 20.44
N ASP A 170 7.52 -0.32 21.12
CA ASP A 170 7.04 -0.09 22.48
C ASP A 170 7.63 -1.16 23.40
N LYS A 171 8.77 -0.84 24.03
CA LYS A 171 9.47 -1.71 25.00
C LYS A 171 9.83 -3.09 24.42
N GLY A 172 10.40 -3.10 23.22
CA GLY A 172 10.80 -4.32 22.51
C GLY A 172 9.67 -5.03 21.77
N LYS A 173 8.46 -4.45 21.76
CA LYS A 173 7.32 -4.94 20.99
C LYS A 173 7.04 -4.00 19.84
N ARG A 174 7.09 -4.51 18.61
CA ARG A 174 6.68 -3.72 17.44
C ARG A 174 5.16 -3.49 17.46
N VAL A 175 4.78 -2.22 17.45
CA VAL A 175 3.37 -1.77 17.41
C VAL A 175 3.13 -1.07 16.08
N ALA A 176 1.98 -1.35 15.47
CA ALA A 176 1.50 -0.64 14.29
C ALA A 176 -0.03 -0.54 14.28
N TYR A 177 -0.56 0.57 13.79
CA TYR A 177 -2.01 0.80 13.67
C TYR A 177 -2.29 1.98 12.72
N ASP A 178 -3.53 2.08 12.24
CA ASP A 178 -3.98 3.22 11.43
C ASP A 178 -4.29 4.43 12.33
N ILE A 179 -3.79 5.61 11.96
CA ILE A 179 -4.03 6.86 12.68
C ILE A 179 -5.40 7.43 12.30
N GLY A 180 -5.69 7.46 11.00
CA GLY A 180 -6.87 8.11 10.43
C GLY A 180 -6.87 8.07 8.90
N PRO A 181 -7.95 8.50 8.24
CA PRO A 181 -7.94 8.70 6.80
C PRO A 181 -7.02 9.85 6.41
N ALA A 182 -6.34 9.73 5.28
CA ALA A 182 -5.43 10.74 4.76
C ALA A 182 -5.74 11.06 3.28
N ASN A 183 -4.89 10.62 2.34
CA ASN A 183 -5.04 10.99 0.93
C ASN A 183 -6.34 10.49 0.31
N ILE A 184 -7.01 9.47 0.87
CA ILE A 184 -8.29 9.00 0.33
C ILE A 184 -9.38 10.08 0.43
N VAL A 185 -9.38 10.87 1.51
CA VAL A 185 -10.32 11.97 1.72
C VAL A 185 -9.93 13.17 0.87
N LEU A 186 -8.63 13.48 0.83
CA LEU A 186 -8.11 14.60 0.04
C LEU A 186 -8.39 14.40 -1.45
N ASN A 187 -8.16 13.19 -1.96
CA ASN A 187 -8.47 12.83 -3.33
C ASN A 187 -9.98 12.88 -3.60
N TYR A 188 -10.82 12.43 -2.66
CA TYR A 188 -12.28 12.54 -2.78
C TYR A 188 -12.72 14.00 -2.95
N LEU A 189 -12.19 14.92 -2.15
CA LEU A 189 -12.49 16.34 -2.23
C LEU A 189 -11.91 16.99 -3.50
N ALA A 190 -10.65 16.71 -3.83
CA ALA A 190 -10.02 17.21 -5.06
C ALA A 190 -10.80 16.79 -6.32
N ASN A 191 -11.34 15.56 -6.35
CA ASN A 191 -12.11 15.07 -7.49
C ASN A 191 -13.40 15.87 -7.72
N LYS A 192 -14.00 16.42 -6.65
CA LYS A 192 -15.16 17.34 -6.78
C LYS A 192 -14.80 18.66 -7.48
N LEU A 193 -13.51 19.01 -7.50
CA LEU A 193 -12.96 20.14 -8.25
C LEU A 193 -12.36 19.73 -9.61
N GLY A 194 -12.54 18.47 -10.03
CA GLY A 194 -12.01 17.95 -11.30
C GLY A 194 -10.54 17.55 -11.25
N HIS A 195 -9.94 17.41 -10.06
CA HIS A 195 -8.54 17.00 -9.90
C HIS A 195 -8.46 15.61 -9.22
N PRO A 196 -7.65 14.67 -9.75
CA PRO A 196 -7.53 13.34 -9.13
C PRO A 196 -6.88 13.37 -7.74
N ILE A 197 -6.01 14.36 -7.49
CA ILE A 197 -5.30 14.60 -6.23
C ILE A 197 -5.17 16.10 -5.98
N ASP A 198 -5.04 16.52 -4.71
CA ASP A 198 -4.58 17.88 -4.40
C ASP A 198 -3.05 17.95 -4.45
N LYS A 199 -2.52 18.27 -5.62
CA LYS A 199 -1.08 18.30 -5.86
C LYS A 199 -0.41 19.39 -5.00
N ASN A 200 0.53 18.98 -4.15
CA ASN A 200 1.27 19.84 -3.22
C ASN A 200 0.37 20.62 -2.24
N GLY A 201 -0.86 20.16 -2.02
CA GLY A 201 -1.84 20.83 -1.15
C GLY A 201 -2.34 22.18 -1.67
N ALA A 202 -2.20 22.46 -2.97
CA ALA A 202 -2.52 23.73 -3.59
C ALA A 202 -4.01 24.10 -3.49
N LEU A 203 -4.93 23.14 -3.60
CA LEU A 203 -6.36 23.39 -3.51
C LEU A 203 -6.76 23.74 -2.06
N GLY A 204 -6.30 23.00 -1.07
CA GLY A 204 -6.58 23.30 0.33
C GLY A 204 -5.91 24.59 0.83
N PHE A 205 -4.78 25.01 0.24
CA PHE A 205 -4.13 26.28 0.57
C PHE A 205 -4.98 27.52 0.24
N LEU A 206 -5.94 27.38 -0.69
CA LEU A 206 -6.90 28.44 -1.02
C LEU A 206 -8.06 28.54 -0.02
N GLY A 207 -8.20 27.58 0.89
CA GLY A 207 -9.26 27.52 1.88
C GLY A 207 -8.86 28.08 3.24
N LYS A 208 -9.84 28.21 4.11
CA LYS A 208 -9.67 28.45 5.54
C LYS A 208 -10.28 27.29 6.32
N SER A 209 -9.57 26.84 7.37
CA SER A 209 -10.08 25.81 8.26
C SER A 209 -11.34 26.30 9.00
N ASP A 210 -12.23 25.35 9.28
CA ASP A 210 -13.46 25.57 10.01
C ASP A 210 -13.45 24.78 11.32
N ASP A 211 -13.49 25.48 12.45
CA ASP A 211 -13.37 24.88 13.78
C ASP A 211 -14.53 23.91 14.09
N GLN A 212 -15.74 24.18 13.60
CA GLN A 212 -16.88 23.31 13.85
C GLN A 212 -16.70 21.96 13.17
N LEU A 213 -16.34 21.97 11.89
CA LEU A 213 -16.04 20.74 11.15
C LEU A 213 -14.82 20.02 11.72
N LEU A 214 -13.75 20.74 12.06
CA LEU A 214 -12.54 20.15 12.65
C LEU A 214 -12.84 19.42 13.96
N ASN A 215 -13.58 20.07 14.86
CA ASN A 215 -13.98 19.47 16.14
C ASN A 215 -14.86 18.24 15.93
N GLU A 216 -15.77 18.29 14.96
CA GLU A 216 -16.63 17.16 14.66
C GLU A 216 -15.83 15.95 14.13
N LEU A 217 -14.90 16.18 13.21
CA LEU A 217 -13.99 15.13 12.72
C LEU A 217 -13.11 14.57 13.86
N ASN A 218 -12.52 15.43 14.70
CA ASN A 218 -11.70 15.01 15.84
C ASN A 218 -12.48 14.24 16.91
N SER A 219 -13.81 14.44 17.00
CA SER A 219 -14.67 13.77 17.99
C SER A 219 -15.08 12.34 17.61
N LEU A 220 -14.70 11.86 16.42
CA LEU A 220 -15.02 10.52 15.97
C LEU A 220 -14.48 9.45 16.95
N SER A 221 -15.35 8.50 17.32
CA SER A 221 -15.06 7.47 18.34
C SER A 221 -13.84 6.62 18.04
N TYR A 222 -13.47 6.47 16.77
CA TYR A 222 -12.26 5.77 16.33
C TYR A 222 -11.00 6.29 17.03
N TYR A 223 -10.89 7.61 17.24
CA TYR A 223 -9.70 8.22 17.83
C TYR A 223 -9.54 7.89 19.31
N SER A 224 -10.62 7.51 20.00
CA SER A 224 -10.60 7.06 21.40
C SER A 224 -10.31 5.57 21.56
N LEU A 225 -10.23 4.79 20.47
CA LEU A 225 -9.95 3.35 20.56
C LEU A 225 -8.48 3.07 20.92
N ASN A 226 -8.30 2.04 21.76
CA ASN A 226 -6.99 1.46 22.06
C ASN A 226 -6.36 0.80 20.83
N ARG A 227 -5.03 0.68 20.85
CA ARG A 227 -4.23 0.00 19.81
C ARG A 227 -4.16 -1.51 20.12
N PRO A 228 -4.02 -2.39 19.12
CA PRO A 228 -4.00 -2.13 17.68
C PRO A 228 -5.40 -1.86 17.11
N LYS A 229 -5.47 -1.01 16.09
CA LYS A 229 -6.71 -0.66 15.38
C LYS A 229 -6.42 -0.43 13.89
N SER A 230 -7.41 -0.69 13.04
CA SER A 230 -7.31 -0.51 11.59
C SER A 230 -8.55 0.16 11.03
N LEU A 231 -8.42 0.78 9.85
CA LEU A 231 -9.49 1.45 9.12
C LEU A 231 -9.66 0.80 7.74
N GLY A 232 -10.94 0.69 7.35
CA GLY A 232 -11.35 0.28 6.01
C GLY A 232 -12.05 1.42 5.29
N LYS A 233 -12.21 1.26 3.97
CA LYS A 233 -12.96 2.21 3.14
C LYS A 233 -14.43 2.31 3.58
N GLU A 234 -14.98 1.24 4.13
CA GLU A 234 -16.34 1.17 4.65
C GLU A 234 -16.54 2.14 5.81
N TRP A 235 -15.57 2.23 6.74
CA TRP A 235 -15.63 3.20 7.84
C TRP A 235 -15.59 4.63 7.31
N LEU A 236 -14.73 4.90 6.33
CA LEU A 236 -14.66 6.20 5.68
C LEU A 236 -16.01 6.58 5.06
N GLU A 237 -16.61 5.69 4.28
CA GLU A 237 -17.88 5.92 3.58
C GLU A 237 -19.08 6.08 4.54
N GLN A 238 -19.11 5.33 5.65
CA GLN A 238 -20.23 5.32 6.58
C GLN A 238 -20.14 6.37 7.70
N ILE A 239 -18.92 6.77 8.08
CA ILE A 239 -18.68 7.61 9.27
C ILE A 239 -18.06 8.95 8.89
N PHE A 240 -16.98 8.97 8.11
CA PHE A 240 -16.21 10.19 7.86
C PHE A 240 -16.80 11.07 6.76
N LEU A 241 -17.07 10.50 5.58
CA LEU A 241 -17.59 11.26 4.43
C LEU A 241 -18.98 11.89 4.67
N PRO A 242 -19.91 11.27 5.42
CA PRO A 242 -21.18 11.91 5.74
C PRO A 242 -21.02 13.25 6.49
N ILE A 243 -19.98 13.38 7.33
CA ILE A 243 -19.66 14.62 8.05
C ILE A 243 -19.24 15.72 7.08
N LEU A 244 -18.34 15.39 6.13
CA LEU A 244 -17.93 16.33 5.09
C LEU A 244 -19.08 16.71 4.15
N ASN A 245 -19.89 15.73 3.76
CA ASN A 245 -20.93 15.92 2.75
C ASN A 245 -22.14 16.74 3.24
N ARG A 246 -22.39 16.78 4.55
CA ARG A 246 -23.42 17.67 5.13
C ARG A 246 -22.93 19.10 5.37
N SER A 247 -21.61 19.34 5.27
CA SER A 247 -21.04 20.67 5.46
C SER A 247 -21.36 21.56 4.27
N ASN A 248 -21.80 22.80 4.54
CA ASN A 248 -22.04 23.83 3.52
C ASN A 248 -20.75 24.59 3.14
N LEU A 249 -19.60 24.17 3.65
CA LEU A 249 -18.31 24.79 3.35
C LEU A 249 -17.90 24.55 1.89
N SER A 250 -17.13 25.48 1.33
CA SER A 250 -16.48 25.27 0.03
C SER A 250 -15.53 24.06 0.11
N ILE A 251 -15.29 23.40 -1.02
CA ILE A 251 -14.35 22.27 -1.07
C ILE A 251 -12.94 22.68 -0.63
N HIS A 252 -12.52 23.92 -0.93
CA HIS A 252 -11.25 24.48 -0.45
C HIS A 252 -11.20 24.55 1.09
N ASN A 253 -12.26 25.00 1.75
CA ASN A 253 -12.33 25.04 3.21
C ASN A 253 -12.40 23.63 3.82
N GLN A 254 -13.14 22.72 3.19
CA GLN A 254 -13.17 21.31 3.61
C GLN A 254 -11.78 20.68 3.52
N LEU A 255 -11.06 20.88 2.42
CA LEU A 255 -9.67 20.43 2.25
C LEU A 255 -8.76 21.00 3.34
N LYS A 256 -8.82 22.32 3.57
CA LYS A 256 -8.00 22.98 4.61
C LYS A 256 -8.30 22.45 6.01
N THR A 257 -9.56 22.18 6.31
CA THR A 257 -9.98 21.61 7.60
C THR A 257 -9.47 20.18 7.76
N VAL A 258 -9.55 19.36 6.69
CA VAL A 258 -9.01 18.00 6.70
C VAL A 258 -7.48 18.00 6.84
N TYR A 259 -6.76 19.01 6.33
CA TYR A 259 -5.32 19.17 6.58
C TYR A 259 -4.96 19.38 8.04
N GLU A 260 -5.80 20.06 8.80
CA GLU A 260 -5.58 20.25 10.24
C GLU A 260 -6.02 19.04 11.06
N HIS A 261 -6.90 18.21 10.50
CA HIS A 261 -7.33 16.97 11.11
C HIS A 261 -6.30 15.84 10.99
N ILE A 262 -5.62 15.75 9.84
CA ILE A 262 -4.56 14.75 9.56
C ILE A 262 -3.27 15.13 10.31
#